data_AF-A0AAD1F2Q0-F1
#
_entry.id   AF-A0AAD1F2Q0-F1
#
_cell.length_a   1.000
_cell.length_b   1.000
_cell.length_c   1.000
_cell.angle_alpha   90.00
_cell.angle_beta   90.00
_cell.angle_gamma   90.00
#
_symmetry.space_group_name_H-M   'P 1'
#
loop_
_entity.id
_entity.type
_entity.pdbx_description
1 polymer ?
#
loop_
_entity_poly.entity_id
_entity_poly.type
_entity_poly.pdbx_seq_one_letter_code
_entity_poly.pdbx_strand_id
1 'polypeptide(L)'
;MFIRSLTLATLLAVAGPVLAADNDGPLTQDLGKSRPLIVIAPSTVDPTLVSLKKSLEEPATRQAFNERNMVLYTVINTIGQRDGKDIDPQSTMALIRSLKLGAGAQTKVILVGKDGEKKLEHSGAIELKEVFTAVDQLPAAEKQAAAPAPAPEPEAKPTNAKAGKAAKPGAAPKALDD
;
A
#
# COMPACT_ATOMS: atom_id res chain seq x y z
N MET A 1 -40.65 20.35 47.90
CA MET A 1 -39.74 20.10 46.75
C MET A 1 -38.50 19.40 47.27
N PHE A 2 -38.44 18.07 47.15
CA PHE A 2 -37.32 17.24 47.61
C PHE A 2 -36.61 16.60 46.41
N ILE A 3 -35.55 17.28 45.98
CA ILE A 3 -34.19 16.78 45.69
C ILE A 3 -34.06 15.34 45.15
N ARG A 4 -33.64 15.29 43.87
CA ARG A 4 -32.54 14.50 43.27
C ARG A 4 -32.49 12.99 43.55
N SER A 5 -32.70 12.19 42.51
CA SER A 5 -31.73 11.14 42.12
C SER A 5 -31.97 10.73 40.67
N LEU A 6 -31.03 11.15 39.83
CA LEU A 6 -30.83 10.80 38.45
C LEU A 6 -29.75 9.71 38.45
N THR A 7 -30.12 8.44 38.27
CA THR A 7 -29.14 7.35 38.08
C THR A 7 -29.26 6.78 36.67
N LEU A 8 -28.30 7.25 35.89
CA LEU A 8 -27.86 6.90 34.55
C LEU A 8 -27.85 5.37 34.31
N ALA A 9 -28.76 4.88 33.47
CA ALA A 9 -28.69 3.52 32.93
C ALA A 9 -27.60 3.49 31.85
N THR A 10 -26.57 2.69 32.11
CA THR A 10 -25.41 2.43 31.27
C THR A 10 -25.80 1.88 29.90
N LEU A 11 -25.51 2.66 28.85
CA LEU A 11 -25.59 2.23 27.46
C LEU A 11 -24.48 1.18 27.22
N LEU A 12 -24.84 -0.10 27.20
CA LEU A 12 -23.94 -1.16 26.76
C LEU A 12 -23.70 -0.98 25.24
N ALA A 13 -22.61 -0.33 24.88
CA ALA A 13 -22.10 -0.35 23.52
C ALA A 13 -21.64 -1.78 23.22
N VAL A 14 -22.45 -2.50 22.44
CA VAL A 14 -22.06 -3.77 21.82
C VAL A 14 -20.94 -3.44 20.84
N ALA A 15 -19.70 -3.52 21.32
CA ALA A 15 -18.53 -3.66 20.47
C ALA A 15 -18.59 -5.06 19.86
N GLY A 16 -19.33 -5.18 18.75
CA GLY A 16 -19.28 -6.39 17.93
C GLY A 16 -17.84 -6.59 17.44
N PRO A 17 -17.34 -7.83 17.37
CA PRO A 17 -16.08 -8.09 16.69
C PRO A 17 -16.24 -7.62 15.25
N VAL A 18 -15.45 -6.62 14.86
CA VAL A 18 -15.33 -6.22 13.46
C VAL A 18 -14.87 -7.47 12.73
N LEU A 19 -15.71 -7.94 11.82
CA LEU A 19 -15.42 -9.04 10.91
C LEU A 19 -14.02 -8.79 10.32
N ALA A 20 -13.05 -9.61 10.70
CA ALA A 20 -11.85 -9.79 9.90
C ALA A 20 -12.33 -10.39 8.59
N ALA A 21 -12.65 -9.52 7.63
CA ALA A 21 -12.89 -9.94 6.26
C ALA A 21 -11.67 -10.75 5.85
N ASP A 22 -11.92 -11.97 5.37
CA ASP A 22 -11.03 -12.92 4.67
C ASP A 22 -10.18 -12.22 3.59
N ASN A 23 -9.28 -11.34 4.02
CA ASN A 23 -8.34 -10.58 3.22
C ASN A 23 -6.95 -11.20 3.33
N ASP A 24 -6.85 -12.52 3.46
CA ASP A 24 -5.59 -13.23 3.21
C ASP A 24 -5.42 -13.55 1.71
N GLY A 25 -5.91 -12.66 0.85
CA GLY A 25 -5.73 -12.74 -0.59
C GLY A 25 -4.41 -12.11 -1.03
N PRO A 26 -3.93 -12.40 -2.24
CA PRO A 26 -2.68 -11.86 -2.77
C PRO A 26 -2.72 -10.34 -2.97
N LEU A 27 -3.87 -9.66 -2.83
CA LEU A 27 -3.93 -8.19 -2.87
C LEU A 27 -3.46 -7.54 -1.56
N THR A 28 -3.47 -8.26 -0.44
CA THR A 28 -3.13 -7.72 0.88
C THR A 28 -1.64 -7.43 1.03
N GLN A 29 -0.79 -8.19 0.34
CA GLN A 29 0.64 -7.89 0.26
C GLN A 29 0.92 -6.57 -0.48
N ASP A 30 0.01 -6.13 -1.35
CA ASP A 30 0.12 -4.91 -2.17
C ASP A 30 -0.58 -3.69 -1.54
N LEU A 31 -1.44 -3.91 -0.53
CA LEU A 31 -2.15 -2.84 0.17
C LEU A 31 -1.15 -1.84 0.81
N GLY A 32 -1.36 -0.57 0.53
CA GLY A 32 -0.51 0.56 0.92
C GLY A 32 0.84 0.65 0.18
N LYS A 33 1.20 -0.34 -0.65
CA LYS A 33 2.53 -0.43 -1.28
C LYS A 33 2.46 -0.21 -2.78
N SER A 34 1.65 -0.99 -3.47
CA SER A 34 1.57 -1.01 -4.92
C SER A 34 0.12 -0.91 -5.40
N ARG A 35 -0.05 -0.71 -6.70
CA ARG A 35 -1.35 -0.64 -7.38
C ARG A 35 -1.50 -1.87 -8.27
N PRO A 36 -2.24 -2.90 -7.82
CA PRO A 36 -2.48 -4.07 -8.64
C PRO A 36 -3.28 -3.72 -9.89
N LEU A 37 -2.73 -4.03 -11.07
CA LEU A 37 -3.45 -4.10 -12.33
C LEU A 37 -3.75 -5.57 -12.60
N ILE A 38 -5.01 -5.98 -12.46
CA ILE A 38 -5.44 -7.36 -12.67
C ILE A 38 -6.04 -7.52 -14.05
N VAL A 39 -5.52 -8.45 -14.83
CA VAL A 39 -6.05 -8.85 -16.14
C VAL A 39 -6.52 -10.29 -16.04
N ILE A 40 -7.81 -10.50 -16.31
CA ILE A 40 -8.42 -11.83 -16.30
C ILE A 40 -8.85 -12.12 -17.71
N ALA A 41 -8.20 -13.10 -18.33
CA ALA A 41 -8.37 -13.43 -19.73
C ALA A 41 -8.77 -14.91 -19.89
N PRO A 42 -9.57 -15.25 -20.91
CA PRO A 42 -9.96 -16.63 -21.19
C PRO A 42 -8.79 -17.47 -21.73
N SER A 43 -7.74 -16.84 -22.27
CA SER A 43 -6.57 -17.53 -22.81
C SER A 43 -5.31 -16.65 -22.81
N THR A 44 -4.15 -17.28 -23.00
CA THR A 44 -2.85 -16.59 -23.16
C THR A 44 -2.75 -15.78 -24.46
N VAL A 45 -3.57 -16.10 -25.46
CA VAL A 45 -3.61 -15.45 -26.78
C VAL A 45 -4.72 -14.41 -26.87
N ASP A 46 -5.35 -14.07 -25.75
CA ASP A 46 -6.32 -12.99 -25.69
C ASP A 46 -5.71 -11.68 -26.19
N PRO A 47 -6.35 -10.98 -27.14
CA PRO A 47 -5.76 -9.81 -27.79
C PRO A 47 -5.50 -8.66 -26.81
N THR A 48 -6.35 -8.47 -25.79
CA THR A 48 -6.13 -7.45 -24.76
C THR A 48 -4.90 -7.81 -23.92
N LEU A 49 -4.81 -9.05 -23.44
CA LEU A 49 -3.66 -9.48 -22.64
C LEU A 49 -2.34 -9.36 -23.43
N VAL A 50 -2.33 -9.82 -24.68
CA VAL A 50 -1.13 -9.74 -25.55
C VAL A 50 -0.72 -8.30 -25.80
N SER A 51 -1.68 -7.41 -26.09
CA SER A 51 -1.42 -5.98 -26.30
C SER A 51 -0.84 -5.30 -25.05
N LEU A 52 -1.41 -5.58 -23.87
CA LEU A 52 -0.92 -5.04 -22.60
C LEU A 52 0.49 -5.54 -22.28
N LYS A 53 0.77 -6.84 -22.45
CA LYS A 53 2.09 -7.40 -22.21
C LYS A 53 3.14 -6.83 -23.16
N LYS A 54 2.82 -6.76 -24.46
CA LYS A 54 3.68 -6.14 -25.46
C LYS A 54 3.97 -4.68 -25.15
N SER A 55 2.95 -3.94 -24.68
CA SER A 55 3.15 -2.55 -24.26
C SER A 55 4.09 -2.45 -23.05
N LEU A 56 4.08 -3.41 -22.11
CA LEU A 56 4.99 -3.45 -20.96
C LEU A 56 6.44 -3.87 -21.32
N GLU A 57 6.66 -4.44 -22.51
CA GLU A 57 8.01 -4.74 -23.01
C GLU A 57 8.74 -3.46 -23.46
N GLU A 58 7.99 -2.43 -23.87
CA GLU A 58 8.54 -1.13 -24.22
C GLU A 58 9.15 -0.44 -23.00
N PRO A 59 10.42 0.03 -23.07
CA PRO A 59 11.14 0.54 -21.91
C PRO A 59 10.47 1.78 -21.29
N ALA A 60 9.94 2.68 -22.12
CA ALA A 60 9.23 3.87 -21.64
C ALA A 60 7.95 3.53 -20.87
N THR A 61 7.19 2.55 -21.36
CA THR A 61 5.96 2.09 -20.71
C THR A 61 6.26 1.33 -19.43
N ARG A 62 7.29 0.49 -19.41
CA ARG A 62 7.73 -0.22 -18.21
C ARG A 62 8.18 0.75 -17.12
N GLN A 63 8.92 1.79 -17.50
CA GLN A 63 9.32 2.85 -16.58
C GLN A 63 8.09 3.57 -16.01
N ALA A 64 7.14 3.96 -16.86
CA ALA A 64 5.89 4.60 -16.44
C ALA A 64 5.05 3.71 -15.49
N PHE A 65 5.04 2.40 -15.70
CA PHE A 65 4.39 1.41 -14.84
C PHE A 65 5.05 1.34 -13.46
N ASN A 66 6.39 1.32 -13.42
CA ASN A 66 7.17 1.28 -12.19
C ASN A 66 7.08 2.59 -11.39
N GLU A 67 7.15 3.76 -12.04
CA GLU A 67 7.01 5.07 -11.39
C GLU A 67 5.65 5.21 -10.66
N ARG A 68 4.61 4.59 -11.23
CA ARG A 68 3.27 4.54 -10.65
C ARG A 68 3.09 3.46 -9.59
N ASN A 69 4.16 2.72 -9.26
CA ASN A 69 4.19 1.60 -8.32
C ASN A 69 3.11 0.56 -8.64
N MET A 70 2.99 0.17 -9.92
CA MET A 70 2.01 -0.80 -10.36
C MET A 70 2.57 -2.22 -10.35
N VAL A 71 1.69 -3.22 -10.22
CA VAL A 71 2.02 -4.65 -10.24
C VAL A 71 1.03 -5.36 -11.15
N LEU A 72 1.50 -6.20 -12.07
CA LEU A 72 0.61 -6.90 -13.01
C LEU A 72 0.19 -8.24 -12.42
N TYR A 73 -1.12 -8.42 -12.22
CA TYR A 73 -1.72 -9.72 -12.01
C TYR A 73 -2.33 -10.21 -13.31
N THR A 74 -2.05 -11.45 -13.68
CA THR A 74 -2.69 -12.12 -14.81
C THR A 74 -3.39 -13.37 -14.30
N VAL A 75 -4.66 -13.56 -14.63
CA VAL A 75 -5.38 -14.80 -14.37
C VAL A 75 -5.88 -15.34 -15.69
N ILE A 76 -5.46 -16.56 -16.02
CA ILE A 76 -5.93 -17.28 -17.19
C ILE A 76 -6.55 -18.57 -16.70
N ASN A 77 -7.85 -18.73 -16.93
CA ASN A 77 -8.67 -19.78 -16.33
C ASN A 77 -8.58 -19.78 -14.80
N THR A 78 -7.75 -20.64 -14.23
CA THR A 78 -7.53 -20.79 -12.78
C THR A 78 -6.07 -20.63 -12.37
N ILE A 79 -5.22 -20.21 -13.32
CA ILE A 79 -3.79 -20.02 -13.11
C ILE A 79 -3.55 -18.52 -12.96
N GLY A 80 -3.13 -18.10 -11.77
CA GLY A 80 -2.76 -16.73 -11.47
C GLY A 80 -1.26 -16.52 -11.56
N GLN A 81 -0.87 -15.33 -12.00
CA GLN A 81 0.51 -14.84 -11.99
C GLN A 81 0.55 -13.43 -11.42
N ARG A 82 1.63 -13.10 -10.72
CA ARG A 82 1.99 -11.76 -10.26
C ARG A 82 3.36 -11.39 -10.85
N ASP A 83 3.42 -10.34 -11.66
CA ASP A 83 4.59 -9.92 -12.42
C ASP A 83 5.25 -11.08 -13.21
N GLY A 84 4.42 -11.97 -13.75
CA GLY A 84 4.87 -13.17 -14.48
C GLY A 84 5.33 -14.34 -13.60
N LYS A 85 5.33 -14.20 -12.27
CA LYS A 85 5.58 -15.30 -11.33
C LYS A 85 4.27 -15.97 -10.96
N ASP A 86 4.21 -17.30 -11.06
CA ASP A 86 3.04 -18.06 -10.66
C ASP A 86 2.70 -17.84 -9.18
N ILE A 87 1.41 -17.64 -8.92
CA ILE A 87 0.84 -17.67 -7.57
C ILE A 87 0.07 -18.98 -7.38
N ASP A 88 -0.03 -19.45 -6.15
CA ASP A 88 -0.68 -20.73 -5.89
C ASP A 88 -2.19 -20.66 -6.20
N PRO A 89 -2.85 -21.81 -6.45
CA PRO A 89 -4.26 -21.84 -6.79
C PRO A 89 -5.18 -21.26 -5.70
N GLN A 90 -4.85 -21.38 -4.41
CA GLN A 90 -5.68 -20.81 -3.33
C GLN A 90 -5.64 -19.29 -3.37
N SER A 91 -4.46 -18.71 -3.52
CA SER A 91 -4.27 -17.27 -3.72
C SER A 91 -4.99 -16.78 -4.98
N THR A 92 -4.96 -17.55 -6.07
CA THR A 92 -5.67 -17.20 -7.31
C THR A 92 -7.19 -17.17 -7.08
N MET A 93 -7.75 -18.15 -6.35
CA MET A 93 -9.18 -18.15 -6.03
C MET A 93 -9.58 -17.05 -5.05
N ALA A 94 -8.71 -16.73 -4.09
CA ALA A 94 -8.89 -15.59 -3.19
C ALA A 94 -8.92 -14.27 -3.99
N LEU A 95 -8.05 -14.12 -4.99
CA LEU A 95 -8.03 -12.98 -5.90
C LEU A 95 -9.38 -12.84 -6.64
N ILE A 96 -9.83 -13.87 -7.34
CA ILE A 96 -11.10 -13.83 -8.09
C ILE A 96 -12.28 -13.49 -7.16
N ARG A 97 -12.32 -14.08 -5.95
CA ARG A 97 -13.36 -13.82 -4.95
C ARG A 97 -13.32 -12.38 -4.43
N SER A 98 -12.13 -11.85 -4.14
CA SER A 98 -11.94 -10.49 -3.62
C SER A 98 -12.46 -9.42 -4.60
N LEU A 99 -12.28 -9.68 -5.91
CA LEU A 99 -12.75 -8.80 -6.98
C LEU A 99 -14.27 -8.91 -7.21
N LYS A 100 -14.95 -9.85 -6.53
CA LYS A 100 -16.38 -10.16 -6.67
C LYS A 100 -16.79 -10.39 -8.11
N LEU A 101 -15.92 -11.03 -8.88
CA LEU A 101 -16.16 -11.23 -10.31
C LEU A 101 -17.13 -12.40 -10.48
N GLY A 102 -18.22 -12.13 -11.19
CA GLY A 102 -19.12 -13.18 -11.66
C GLY A 102 -18.48 -14.00 -12.77
N ALA A 103 -19.09 -15.15 -13.09
CA ALA A 103 -18.72 -15.92 -14.27
C ALA A 103 -18.95 -15.07 -15.53
N GLY A 104 -17.87 -14.62 -16.16
CA GLY A 104 -17.90 -13.83 -17.39
C GLY A 104 -16.92 -14.39 -18.40
N ALA A 105 -17.36 -14.54 -19.65
CA ALA A 105 -16.52 -15.05 -20.75
C ALA A 105 -15.60 -13.98 -21.37
N GLN A 106 -15.74 -12.72 -20.94
CA GLN A 106 -15.00 -11.58 -21.49
C GLN A 106 -13.78 -11.26 -20.64
N THR A 107 -12.72 -10.79 -21.30
CA THR A 107 -11.53 -10.28 -20.63
C THR A 107 -11.88 -9.08 -19.77
N LYS A 108 -11.40 -9.09 -18.51
CA LYS A 108 -11.59 -8.02 -17.54
C LYS A 108 -10.26 -7.43 -17.17
N VAL A 109 -10.18 -6.10 -17.16
CA VAL A 109 -9.02 -5.35 -16.70
C VAL A 109 -9.44 -4.48 -15.53
N ILE A 110 -8.82 -4.70 -14.38
CA ILE A 110 -9.22 -4.10 -13.11
C ILE A 110 -8.01 -3.42 -12.50
N LEU A 111 -8.13 -2.14 -12.18
CA LEU A 111 -7.15 -1.42 -11.40
C LEU A 111 -7.61 -1.37 -9.94
N VAL A 112 -6.73 -1.79 -9.03
CA VAL A 112 -6.93 -1.66 -7.58
C VAL A 112 -5.98 -0.58 -7.05
N GLY A 113 -6.52 0.31 -6.23
CA GLY A 113 -5.78 1.38 -5.57
C GLY A 113 -4.89 0.85 -4.45
N LYS A 114 -4.04 1.73 -3.91
CA LYS A 114 -3.21 1.39 -2.73
C LYS A 114 -4.07 1.19 -1.48
N ASP A 115 -5.29 1.69 -1.47
CA ASP A 115 -6.28 1.47 -0.42
C ASP A 115 -6.98 0.11 -0.51
N GLY A 116 -6.72 -0.68 -1.57
CA GLY A 116 -7.37 -1.97 -1.81
C GLY A 116 -8.74 -1.86 -2.49
N GLU A 117 -9.18 -0.66 -2.89
CA GLU A 117 -10.45 -0.47 -3.58
C GLU A 117 -10.29 -0.54 -5.11
N LYS A 118 -11.33 -1.00 -5.81
CA LYS A 118 -11.36 -0.98 -7.28
C LYS A 118 -11.49 0.46 -7.77
N LYS A 119 -10.56 0.89 -8.63
CA LYS A 119 -10.50 2.24 -9.21
C LYS A 119 -10.96 2.28 -10.66
N LEU A 120 -10.71 1.19 -11.38
CA LEU A 120 -11.16 1.03 -12.77
C LEU A 120 -11.54 -0.44 -12.97
N GLU A 121 -12.64 -0.67 -13.67
CA GLU A 121 -13.05 -1.99 -14.15
C GLU A 121 -13.49 -1.82 -15.60
N HIS A 122 -12.77 -2.45 -16.52
CA HIS A 122 -13.03 -2.39 -17.95
C HIS A 122 -13.19 -3.81 -18.52
N SER A 123 -14.07 -3.94 -19.51
CA SER A 123 -14.32 -5.21 -20.20
C SER A 123 -13.88 -5.09 -21.65
N GLY A 124 -13.05 -6.02 -22.13
CA GLY A 124 -12.55 -6.01 -23.50
C GLY A 124 -11.24 -5.25 -23.65
N ALA A 125 -11.08 -4.55 -24.78
CA ALA A 125 -9.82 -3.89 -25.15
C ALA A 125 -9.62 -2.59 -24.36
N ILE A 126 -8.44 -2.44 -23.77
CA ILE A 126 -8.00 -1.23 -23.09
C ILE A 126 -6.49 -1.07 -23.29
N GLU A 127 -6.03 0.16 -23.43
CA GLU A 127 -4.61 0.48 -23.52
C GLU A 127 -4.02 0.87 -22.16
N LEU A 128 -2.74 0.59 -21.92
CA LEU A 128 -2.06 1.00 -20.69
C LEU A 128 -2.08 2.52 -20.47
N LYS A 129 -2.14 3.30 -21.54
CA LYS A 129 -2.23 4.76 -21.47
C LYS A 129 -3.50 5.23 -20.77
N GLU A 130 -4.63 4.56 -21.00
CA GLU A 130 -5.89 4.83 -20.31
C GLU A 130 -5.80 4.44 -18.83
N VAL A 131 -5.17 3.31 -18.54
CA VAL A 131 -4.92 2.87 -17.15
C VAL A 131 -4.04 3.89 -16.42
N PHE A 132 -2.97 4.38 -17.04
CA PHE A 132 -2.11 5.41 -16.45
C PHE A 132 -2.86 6.71 -16.21
N THR A 133 -3.73 7.11 -17.15
CA THR A 133 -4.57 8.30 -16.98
C THR A 133 -5.51 8.13 -15.79
N ALA A 134 -6.11 6.95 -15.61
CA ALA A 134 -6.93 6.66 -14.44
C ALA A 134 -6.13 6.73 -13.14
N VAL A 135 -4.91 6.18 -13.10
CA VAL A 135 -3.99 6.30 -11.96
C VAL A 135 -3.64 7.75 -11.66
N ASP A 136 -3.36 8.54 -12.69
CA ASP A 136 -2.96 9.94 -12.60
C ASP A 136 -4.13 10.84 -12.17
N GLN A 137 -5.37 10.36 -12.17
CA GLN A 137 -6.54 11.06 -11.65
C GLN A 137 -6.85 10.72 -10.18
N LEU A 138 -6.18 9.72 -9.60
CA LEU A 138 -6.43 9.30 -8.21
C LEU A 138 -6.06 10.39 -7.18
N PRO A 139 -6.67 10.39 -5.99
CA PRO A 139 -6.37 11.37 -4.96
C PRO A 139 -4.90 11.32 -4.52
N ALA A 140 -4.38 12.46 -4.04
CA ALA A 140 -2.99 12.61 -3.64
C ALA A 140 -2.55 11.56 -2.59
N ALA A 141 -3.47 11.15 -1.71
CA ALA A 141 -3.26 10.11 -0.71
C ALA A 141 -2.82 8.76 -1.32
N GLU A 142 -3.27 8.44 -2.53
CA GLU A 142 -2.82 7.24 -3.22
C GLU A 142 -1.59 7.51 -4.12
N LYS A 143 -1.47 8.74 -4.64
CA LYS A 143 -0.35 9.16 -5.50
C LYS A 143 0.96 9.30 -4.76
N GLN A 144 0.95 9.47 -3.44
CA GLN A 144 2.17 9.47 -2.66
C GLN A 144 2.89 8.11 -2.85
N ALA A 145 3.88 8.12 -3.74
CA ALA A 145 5.09 7.33 -3.52
C ALA A 145 5.54 7.64 -2.09
N ALA A 146 5.93 6.62 -1.32
CA ALA A 146 6.44 6.82 0.03
C ALA A 146 7.37 8.04 0.00
N ALA A 147 6.97 9.11 0.69
CA ALA A 147 7.83 10.28 0.80
C ALA A 147 9.18 9.75 1.30
N PRO A 148 10.31 10.15 0.71
CA PRO A 148 11.61 9.79 1.26
C PRO A 148 11.56 10.18 2.73
N ALA A 149 11.76 9.21 3.62
CA ALA A 149 11.88 9.49 5.03
C ALA A 149 12.91 10.62 5.16
N PRO A 150 12.58 11.74 5.84
CA PRO A 150 13.58 12.78 6.07
C PRO A 150 14.80 12.10 6.71
N ALA A 151 15.97 12.34 6.13
CA ALA A 151 17.23 11.84 6.66
C ALA A 151 17.28 12.17 8.17
N PRO A 152 17.72 11.24 9.03
CA PRO A 152 17.81 11.52 10.45
C PRO A 152 18.73 12.72 10.65
N GLU A 153 18.17 13.82 11.15
CA GLU A 153 18.94 14.97 11.60
C GLU A 153 19.92 14.48 12.68
N PRO A 154 21.21 14.83 12.60
CA PRO A 154 22.18 14.42 13.60
C PRO A 154 21.80 15.02 14.95
N GLU A 155 21.68 14.15 15.96
CA GLU A 155 21.36 14.48 17.35
C GLU A 155 22.21 15.65 17.87
N ALA A 156 21.54 16.76 18.18
CA ALA A 156 22.13 17.83 18.97
C ALA A 156 22.35 17.33 20.41
N LYS A 157 23.61 17.13 20.80
CA LYS A 157 24.02 16.87 22.19
C LYS A 157 23.44 17.95 23.12
N PRO A 158 22.74 17.59 24.21
CA PRO A 158 22.38 18.57 25.22
C PRO A 158 23.61 18.89 26.08
N THR A 159 24.09 20.13 25.99
CA THR A 159 25.05 20.69 26.96
C THR A 159 24.33 20.92 28.29
N ASN A 160 24.76 20.17 29.29
CA ASN A 160 24.26 20.23 30.66
C ASN A 160 24.67 21.56 31.32
N ALA A 161 23.73 22.51 31.42
CA ALA A 161 23.91 23.71 32.25
C ALA A 161 23.24 23.48 33.61
N LYS A 162 24.04 23.21 34.66
CA LYS A 162 23.59 23.27 36.05
C LYS A 162 24.45 24.25 36.84
N ALA A 163 23.78 25.23 37.42
CA ALA A 163 24.27 26.34 38.23
C ALA A 163 24.95 25.89 39.54
N GLY A 164 25.83 26.74 40.10
CA GLY A 164 26.24 26.59 41.50
C GLY A 164 27.51 27.34 41.95
N LYS A 165 27.39 28.66 42.16
CA LYS A 165 27.92 29.49 43.27
C LYS A 165 29.12 28.99 44.14
N ALA A 166 30.19 29.81 44.12
CA ALA A 166 31.05 30.32 45.21
C ALA A 166 32.22 29.52 45.86
N ALA A 167 33.37 30.22 45.86
CA ALA A 167 34.41 30.37 46.91
C ALA A 167 35.48 29.27 47.14
N LYS A 168 36.73 29.52 46.72
CA LYS A 168 37.88 30.08 47.51
C LYS A 168 39.20 29.96 46.72
N PRO A 169 40.14 30.92 46.80
CA PRO A 169 41.45 30.82 46.15
C PRO A 169 42.52 30.26 47.12
N GLY A 170 43.43 29.41 46.63
CA GLY A 170 44.55 28.92 47.44
C GLY A 170 45.62 28.17 46.65
N ALA A 171 46.72 28.87 46.35
CA ALA A 171 48.12 28.45 46.21
C ALA A 171 48.52 27.23 45.33
N ALA A 172 49.47 27.49 44.43
CA ALA A 172 50.36 26.52 43.73
C ALA A 172 51.46 25.97 44.67
N PRO A 173 52.52 25.21 44.24
CA PRO A 173 52.83 24.46 42.99
C PRO A 173 53.43 23.03 43.25
N LYS A 174 54.06 22.41 42.21
CA LYS A 174 55.00 21.23 42.17
C LYS A 174 54.37 19.82 42.15
N ALA A 175 54.92 18.78 41.50
CA ALA A 175 56.11 18.52 40.66
C ALA A 175 55.74 17.37 39.68
N LEU A 176 56.17 17.38 38.41
CA LEU A 176 57.26 16.55 37.84
C LEU A 176 57.51 15.20 38.56
N ASP A 177 57.28 14.10 37.86
CA ASP A 177 58.17 12.93 37.81
C ASP A 177 57.83 12.08 36.56
N ASP A 178 58.88 11.43 36.06
CA ASP A 178 59.17 10.81 34.75
C ASP A 178 58.09 9.91 34.10
#